data_AF-B8HIJ1-F1
#
_entry.id   AF-B8HIJ1-F1
#
_cell.length_a   1.000
_cell.length_b   1.000
_cell.length_c   1.000
_cell.angle_alpha   90.00
_cell.angle_beta   90.00
_cell.angle_gamma   90.00
#
_symmetry.space_group_name_H-M   'P 1'
#
loop_
_entity.id
_entity.type
_entity.pdbx_description
1 polymer ?
#
loop_
_entity_poly.entity_id
_entity_poly.type
_entity_poly.pdbx_seq_one_letter_code
_entity_poly.pdbx_strand_id
1 'polypeptide(L)'
;MTAKPRPGSEDYFGIRIAPGEQLAERFPQVAVRARLYRLEDDGASDLARRKRSVKDSIASRKDIIARIRKRQAGKTNLPPRPQEEADRTIAAHQEAIRRLEAKKPDVAPAVNIVAPVARRVAREDRRRAKKQRD
;
A
#
# COMPACT_ATOMS: atom_id res chain seq x y z
N MET A 1 10.10 38.31 0.06
CA MET A 1 11.22 37.69 -0.69
C MET A 1 11.50 36.32 -0.07
N THR A 2 11.09 35.22 -0.71
CA THR A 2 11.32 33.86 -0.22
C THR A 2 12.71 33.40 -0.64
N ALA A 3 13.62 33.27 0.33
CA ALA A 3 15.00 32.84 0.09
C ALA A 3 15.03 31.44 -0.55
N LYS A 4 15.67 31.33 -1.73
CA LYS A 4 15.91 30.06 -2.43
C LYS A 4 16.61 29.06 -1.49
N PRO A 5 16.21 27.78 -1.47
CA PRO A 5 16.85 26.77 -0.64
C PRO A 5 18.32 26.60 -1.05
N ARG A 6 19.21 26.41 -0.07
CA ARG A 6 20.62 26.12 -0.33
C ARG A 6 20.74 24.70 -0.85
N PRO A 7 21.63 24.42 -1.84
CA PRO A 7 21.87 23.05 -2.28
C PRO A 7 22.33 22.20 -1.09
N GLY A 8 21.60 21.12 -0.81
CA GLY A 8 21.89 20.19 0.30
C GLY A 8 21.08 20.39 1.59
N SER A 9 20.18 21.37 1.67
CA SER A 9 19.23 21.46 2.80
C SER A 9 17.98 20.62 2.53
N GLU A 10 17.67 19.67 3.40
CA GLU A 10 16.41 18.93 3.38
C GLU A 10 15.35 19.67 4.22
N ASP A 11 14.16 19.89 3.63
CA ASP A 11 13.02 20.50 4.31
C ASP A 11 12.18 19.41 4.96
N TYR A 12 12.22 19.33 6.29
CA TYR A 12 11.36 18.43 7.07
C TYR A 12 10.24 19.25 7.73
N PHE A 13 9.03 19.19 7.19
CA PHE A 13 7.84 19.88 7.73
C PHE A 13 8.07 21.39 7.98
N GLY A 14 8.85 22.06 7.12
CA GLY A 14 9.16 23.49 7.23
C GLY A 14 10.35 23.84 8.13
N ILE A 15 11.06 22.84 8.65
CA ILE A 15 12.33 23.02 9.37
C ILE A 15 13.47 22.76 8.39
N ARG A 16 14.30 23.80 8.16
CA ARG A 16 15.51 23.70 7.36
C ARG A 16 16.63 23.12 8.20
N ILE A 17 17.18 22.00 7.75
CA ILE A 17 18.35 21.37 8.38
C ILE A 17 19.59 21.66 7.51
N ALA A 18 20.70 21.99 8.16
CA ALA A 18 21.96 22.19 7.46
C ALA A 18 22.47 20.86 6.87
N PRO A 19 23.23 20.88 5.76
CA PRO A 19 23.86 19.68 5.23
C PRO A 19 24.77 19.04 6.29
N GLY A 20 24.53 17.77 6.62
CA GLY A 20 25.32 17.03 7.61
C GLY A 20 24.80 17.04 9.05
N GLU A 21 23.78 17.84 9.38
CA GLU A 21 23.05 17.74 10.65
C GLU A 21 21.90 16.73 10.52
N GLN A 22 21.73 15.85 11.51
CA GLN A 22 20.58 14.95 11.55
C GLN A 22 19.41 15.58 12.32
N LEU A 23 18.20 15.52 11.76
CA LEU A 23 16.96 15.98 12.42
C LEU A 23 16.81 15.38 13.84
N ALA A 24 17.27 14.14 14.02
CA ALA A 24 17.22 13.43 15.29
C ALA A 24 18.13 14.02 16.38
N GLU A 25 19.27 14.61 15.99
CA GLU A 25 20.22 15.23 16.92
C GLU A 25 19.72 16.59 17.40
N ARG A 26 19.14 17.38 16.48
CA ARG A 26 18.71 18.76 16.78
C ARG A 26 17.29 18.85 17.32
N PHE A 27 16.39 17.99 16.85
CA PHE A 27 14.98 17.99 17.24
C PHE A 27 14.45 16.55 17.36
N PRO A 28 14.87 15.81 18.41
CA PRO A 28 14.54 14.39 18.56
C PRO A 28 13.03 14.13 18.58
N GLN A 29 12.24 15.04 19.20
CA GLN A 29 10.78 14.93 19.22
C GLN A 29 10.15 15.08 17.82
N VAL A 30 10.74 15.92 16.95
CA VAL A 30 10.25 16.11 15.58
C VAL A 30 10.66 14.93 14.69
N ALA A 31 11.88 14.43 14.85
CA ALA A 31 12.35 13.25 14.13
C ALA A 31 11.51 12.00 14.44
N VAL A 32 11.17 11.78 15.71
CA VAL A 32 10.29 10.67 16.12
C VAL A 32 8.91 10.79 15.45
N ARG A 33 8.36 12.00 15.31
CA ARG A 33 7.05 12.23 14.68
C ARG A 33 7.08 12.05 13.17
N ALA A 34 8.11 12.59 12.51
CA ALA A 34 8.33 12.36 11.08
C ALA A 34 8.42 10.86 10.76
N ARG A 35 9.10 10.09 11.62
CA ARG A 35 9.17 8.63 11.52
C ARG A 35 7.81 7.96 11.70
N LEU A 36 7.00 8.41 12.66
CA LEU A 36 5.64 7.88 12.87
C LEU A 36 4.73 8.13 11.67
N TYR A 37 4.71 9.35 11.12
CA TYR A 37 3.92 9.66 9.93
C TYR A 37 4.37 8.86 8.70
N ARG A 38 5.68 8.74 8.50
CA ARG A 38 6.22 7.93 7.41
C ARG A 38 5.81 6.45 7.53
N LEU A 39 5.84 5.89 8.75
CA LEU A 39 5.37 4.52 8.98
C LEU A 39 3.86 4.34 8.70
N GLU A 40 3.04 5.37 8.93
CA GLU A 40 1.63 5.36 8.54
C GLU A 40 1.44 5.40 7.03
N ASP A 41 2.15 6.30 6.34
CA ASP A 41 2.09 6.44 4.89
C ASP A 41 2.61 5.18 4.19
N ASP A 42 3.72 4.62 4.68
CA ASP A 42 4.29 3.36 4.19
C ASP A 42 3.32 2.20 4.44
N GLY A 43 2.73 2.12 5.64
CA GLY A 43 1.74 1.09 5.98
C GLY A 43 0.44 1.18 5.16
N ALA A 44 -0.04 2.38 4.86
CA ALA A 44 -1.19 2.61 4.00
C ALA A 44 -0.88 2.27 2.53
N SER A 45 0.30 2.65 2.07
CA SER A 45 0.80 2.37 0.72
C SER A 45 0.99 0.87 0.47
N ASP A 46 1.57 0.16 1.43
CA ASP A 46 1.74 -1.29 1.40
C ASP A 46 0.40 -2.03 1.39
N LEU A 47 -0.57 -1.57 2.18
CA LEU A 47 -1.92 -2.12 2.16
C LEU A 47 -2.58 -1.95 0.79
N ALA A 48 -2.49 -0.76 0.20
CA ALA A 48 -3.01 -0.48 -1.13
C ALA A 48 -2.32 -1.34 -2.21
N ARG A 49 -1.01 -1.56 -2.08
CA ARG A 49 -0.23 -2.45 -2.97
C ARG A 49 -0.69 -3.91 -2.86
N ARG A 50 -0.86 -4.43 -1.64
CA ARG A 50 -1.36 -5.80 -1.39
C ARG A 50 -2.77 -5.99 -1.96
N LYS A 51 -3.68 -5.03 -1.73
CA LYS A 51 -5.05 -5.07 -2.29
C LYS A 51 -5.04 -5.11 -3.82
N ARG A 52 -4.20 -4.29 -4.47
CA ARG A 52 -4.02 -4.31 -5.93
C ARG A 52 -3.48 -5.67 -6.41
N SER A 53 -2.41 -6.17 -5.79
CA SER A 53 -1.83 -7.48 -6.13
C SER A 53 -2.84 -8.64 -6.02
N VAL A 54 -3.70 -8.66 -4.99
CA VAL A 54 -4.79 -9.65 -4.87
C VAL A 54 -5.81 -9.50 -6.00
N LYS A 55 -6.21 -8.27 -6.35
CA LYS A 55 -7.13 -8.02 -7.48
C LYS A 55 -6.53 -8.49 -8.80
N ASP A 56 -5.27 -8.16 -9.06
CA ASP A 56 -4.56 -8.53 -10.30
C ASP A 56 -4.39 -10.05 -10.40
N SER A 57 -4.12 -10.71 -9.27
CA SER A 57 -4.05 -12.18 -9.20
C SER A 57 -5.39 -12.85 -9.54
N ILE A 58 -6.51 -12.27 -9.07
CA ILE A 58 -7.85 -12.76 -9.40
C ILE A 58 -8.16 -12.54 -10.89
N ALA A 59 -7.85 -11.36 -11.42
CA ALA A 59 -8.06 -11.04 -12.84
C ALA A 59 -7.28 -12.01 -13.74
N SER A 60 -5.99 -12.19 -13.47
CA SER A 60 -5.14 -13.14 -14.21
C SER A 60 -5.69 -14.57 -14.21
N ARG A 61 -6.20 -15.04 -13.07
CA ARG A 61 -6.84 -16.38 -12.98
C ARG A 61 -8.13 -16.47 -13.80
N LYS A 62 -8.97 -15.43 -13.78
CA LYS A 62 -10.18 -15.36 -14.61
C LYS A 62 -9.83 -15.38 -16.10
N ASP A 63 -8.77 -14.69 -16.51
CA ASP A 63 -8.30 -14.67 -17.90
C ASP A 63 -7.78 -16.04 -18.36
N ILE A 64 -7.11 -16.78 -17.46
CA ILE A 64 -6.70 -18.17 -17.76
C ILE A 64 -7.92 -19.06 -18.00
N ILE A 65 -8.92 -19.00 -17.11
CA ILE A 65 -10.17 -19.76 -17.27
C ILE A 65 -10.88 -19.39 -18.59
N ALA A 66 -10.96 -18.10 -18.90
CA ALA A 66 -11.57 -17.63 -20.14
C ALA A 66 -10.82 -18.14 -21.39
N ARG A 67 -9.48 -18.16 -21.35
CA ARG A 67 -8.65 -18.73 -22.43
C ARG A 67 -8.87 -20.22 -22.62
N ILE A 68 -8.94 -20.99 -21.53
CA ILE A 68 -9.23 -22.44 -21.59
C ILE A 68 -10.60 -22.66 -22.21
N ARG A 69 -11.64 -21.93 -21.77
CA ARG A 69 -12.99 -22.02 -22.34
C ARG A 69 -13.06 -21.65 -23.81
N LYS A 70 -12.36 -20.57 -24.23
CA LYS A 70 -12.26 -20.19 -25.65
C LYS A 70 -11.61 -21.30 -26.49
N ARG A 71 -10.54 -21.91 -25.97
CA ARG A 71 -9.85 -23.03 -26.63
C ARG A 71 -10.75 -24.26 -26.76
N GLN A 72 -11.49 -24.62 -25.71
CA GLN A 72 -12.44 -25.73 -25.77
C GLN A 72 -13.59 -25.48 -26.74
N ALA A 73 -14.05 -24.23 -26.87
CA ALA A 73 -15.07 -23.83 -27.83
C ALA A 73 -14.57 -23.70 -29.27
N GLY A 74 -13.32 -24.09 -29.58
CA GLY A 74 -12.73 -23.95 -30.92
C GLY A 74 -12.50 -22.50 -31.36
N LYS A 75 -12.58 -21.52 -30.44
CA LYS A 75 -12.38 -20.09 -30.75
C LYS A 75 -10.91 -19.67 -30.78
N THR A 76 -10.00 -20.64 -30.79
CA THR A 76 -8.55 -20.43 -30.85
C THR A 76 -7.95 -21.40 -31.86
N ASN A 77 -6.80 -21.06 -32.44
CA ASN A 77 -6.09 -21.92 -33.40
C ASN A 77 -5.44 -23.17 -32.77
N LEU A 78 -5.60 -23.37 -31.45
CA LEU A 78 -5.05 -24.52 -30.72
C LEU A 78 -6.11 -25.62 -30.58
N PRO A 79 -5.73 -26.91 -30.69
CA PRO A 79 -6.68 -28.01 -30.53
C PRO A 79 -7.24 -28.03 -29.10
N PRO A 80 -8.52 -28.41 -28.90
CA PRO A 80 -9.10 -28.56 -27.57
C PRO A 80 -8.25 -29.53 -26.74
N ARG A 81 -8.14 -29.25 -25.43
CA ARG A 81 -7.47 -30.18 -24.50
C ARG A 81 -8.43 -31.32 -24.15
N PRO A 82 -7.95 -32.45 -23.64
CA PRO A 82 -8.82 -33.45 -23.01
C PRO A 82 -9.75 -32.78 -21.99
N GLN A 83 -11.05 -33.12 -22.05
CA GLN A 83 -12.09 -32.44 -21.27
C GLN A 83 -11.80 -32.51 -19.77
N GLU A 84 -11.41 -33.68 -19.28
CA GLU A 84 -11.05 -33.88 -17.86
C GLU A 84 -9.91 -32.97 -17.39
N GLU A 85 -8.90 -32.74 -18.24
CA GLU A 85 -7.77 -31.87 -17.89
C GLU A 85 -8.19 -30.41 -17.84
N ALA A 86 -9.04 -29.98 -18.78
CA ALA A 86 -9.57 -28.62 -18.79
C ALA A 86 -10.45 -28.37 -17.56
N ASP A 87 -11.30 -29.31 -17.19
CA ASP A 87 -12.17 -29.18 -16.02
C ASP A 87 -11.37 -29.17 -14.71
N ARG A 88 -10.37 -30.07 -14.57
CA ARG A 88 -9.43 -30.05 -13.44
C ARG A 88 -8.71 -28.71 -13.32
N THR A 89 -8.21 -28.19 -14.44
CA THR A 89 -7.48 -26.91 -14.46
C THR A 89 -8.40 -25.73 -14.10
N ILE A 90 -9.62 -25.71 -14.66
CA ILE A 90 -10.62 -24.68 -14.37
C ILE A 90 -10.99 -24.71 -12.88
N ALA A 91 -11.27 -25.90 -12.32
CA ALA A 91 -11.61 -26.09 -10.92
C ALA A 91 -10.49 -25.58 -9.99
N ALA A 92 -9.23 -25.91 -10.29
CA ALA A 92 -8.07 -25.45 -9.52
C ALA A 92 -7.95 -23.91 -9.52
N HIS A 93 -8.17 -23.25 -10.66
CA HIS A 93 -8.15 -21.78 -10.73
C HIS A 93 -9.35 -21.15 -10.01
N GLN A 94 -10.54 -21.77 -10.07
CA GLN A 94 -11.71 -21.31 -9.34
C GLN A 94 -11.52 -21.41 -7.82
N GLU A 95 -10.96 -22.51 -7.33
CA GLU A 95 -10.66 -22.67 -5.92
C GLU A 95 -9.64 -21.63 -5.44
N ALA A 96 -8.60 -21.38 -6.23
CA ALA A 96 -7.63 -20.34 -5.93
C ALA A 96 -8.25 -18.93 -5.91
N ILE A 97 -9.21 -18.63 -6.78
CA ILE A 97 -9.99 -17.39 -6.73
C ILE A 97 -10.76 -17.31 -5.41
N ARG A 98 -11.49 -18.36 -5.01
CA ARG A 98 -12.22 -18.38 -3.73
C ARG A 98 -11.30 -18.13 -2.54
N ARG A 99 -10.12 -18.78 -2.50
CA ARG A 99 -9.10 -18.56 -1.45
C ARG A 99 -8.58 -17.12 -1.44
N LEU A 100 -8.38 -16.50 -2.59
CA LEU A 100 -7.95 -15.09 -2.70
C LEU A 100 -9.05 -14.11 -2.30
N GLU A 101 -10.31 -14.42 -2.61
CA GLU A 101 -11.46 -13.63 -2.20
C GLU A 101 -11.68 -13.68 -0.69
N ALA A 102 -11.51 -14.85 -0.07
CA ALA A 102 -11.54 -15.02 1.39
C ALA A 102 -10.42 -14.22 2.10
N LYS A 103 -9.27 -13.99 1.44
CA LYS A 103 -8.17 -13.18 1.99
C LYS A 103 -8.37 -11.67 1.87
N LYS A 104 -9.37 -11.19 1.09
CA LYS A 104 -9.66 -9.75 0.97
C LYS A 104 -9.99 -9.07 2.31
N PRO A 105 -10.81 -9.65 3.22
CA PRO A 105 -11.05 -9.06 4.54
C PRO A 105 -9.79 -9.01 5.43
N ASP A 106 -8.87 -9.97 5.30
CA ASP A 106 -7.64 -10.03 6.12
C ASP A 106 -6.57 -9.01 5.72
N VAL A 107 -6.68 -8.43 4.52
CA VAL A 107 -5.98 -7.19 4.15
C VAL A 107 -6.73 -5.97 4.74
N ALA A 108 -7.23 -6.13 5.97
CA ALA A 108 -7.70 -5.05 6.81
C ALA A 108 -6.48 -4.22 7.26
N PRO A 109 -6.69 -2.93 7.53
CA PRO A 109 -5.57 -2.03 7.74
C PRO A 109 -4.76 -2.44 8.98
N ALA A 110 -3.43 -2.60 8.82
CA ALA A 110 -2.48 -2.47 9.95
C ALA A 110 -2.60 -1.09 10.65
N VAL A 111 -3.36 -0.18 10.06
CA VAL A 111 -3.77 1.13 10.57
C VAL A 111 -4.49 1.03 11.94
N ASN A 112 -5.04 -0.12 12.33
CA ASN A 112 -5.65 -0.26 13.66
C ASN A 112 -4.65 -0.12 14.83
N ILE A 113 -3.35 -0.38 14.61
CA ILE A 113 -2.32 -0.26 15.66
C ILE A 113 -1.64 1.12 15.62
N VAL A 114 -1.41 1.69 14.43
CA VAL A 114 -0.62 2.92 14.26
C VAL A 114 -1.48 4.20 14.37
N ALA A 115 -2.72 4.15 13.89
CA ALA A 115 -3.61 5.31 13.85
C ALA A 115 -3.95 5.95 15.20
N PRO A 116 -4.08 5.22 16.33
CA PRO A 116 -4.39 5.86 17.61
C PRO A 116 -3.26 6.81 18.06
N VAL A 117 -2.00 6.39 17.86
CA VAL A 117 -0.83 7.14 18.33
C VAL A 117 -0.59 8.35 17.45
N ALA A 118 -0.58 8.20 16.13
CA ALA A 118 -0.34 9.36 15.26
C ALA A 118 -1.53 10.35 15.25
N ARG A 119 -2.79 9.87 15.40
CA ARG A 119 -3.94 10.78 15.59
C ARG A 119 -3.83 11.54 16.91
N ARG A 120 -3.36 10.91 17.99
CA ARG A 120 -3.12 11.58 19.28
C ARG A 120 -2.04 12.65 19.15
N VAL A 121 -0.93 12.30 18.52
CA VAL A 121 0.19 13.21 18.24
C VAL A 121 -0.22 14.38 17.33
N ALA A 122 -1.02 14.13 16.28
CA ALA A 122 -1.53 15.18 15.39
C ALA A 122 -2.52 16.12 16.11
N ARG A 123 -3.35 15.60 17.02
CA ARG A 123 -4.24 16.43 17.86
C ARG A 123 -3.45 17.30 18.83
N GLU A 124 -2.39 16.77 19.42
CA GLU A 124 -1.49 17.55 20.28
C GLU A 124 -0.76 18.65 19.52
N ASP A 125 -0.34 18.40 18.28
CA ASP A 125 0.23 19.45 17.42
C ASP A 125 -0.72 20.58 17.15
N ARG A 126 -1.95 20.25 16.76
CA ARG A 126 -2.98 21.28 16.53
C ARG A 126 -3.25 22.10 17.79
N ARG A 127 -3.21 21.47 18.99
CA ARG A 127 -3.35 22.19 20.27
C ARG A 127 -2.16 23.10 20.57
N ARG A 128 -0.92 22.65 20.34
CA ARG A 128 0.30 23.43 20.59
C ARG A 128 0.42 24.60 19.60
N ALA A 129 0.16 24.36 18.32
CA ALA A 129 0.12 25.41 17.30
C ALA A 129 -0.95 26.47 17.58
N LYS A 130 -2.09 26.08 18.17
CA LYS A 130 -3.11 27.04 18.61
C LYS A 130 -2.63 27.85 19.83
N LYS A 131 -2.01 27.22 20.82
CA LYS A 131 -1.43 27.90 22.00
C LYS A 131 -0.26 28.83 21.69
N GLN A 132 0.51 28.58 20.63
CA GLN A 132 1.62 29.45 20.21
C GLN A 132 1.18 30.65 19.37
N ARG A 133 -0.10 30.71 18.98
CA ARG A 133 -0.67 31.83 18.20
C ARG A 133 -1.34 32.89 19.08
N ASP A 134 -1.63 32.56 20.34
CA ASP A 134 -2.16 33.46 21.36
C ASP A 134 -0.99 34.03 22.18
#